data_AF-A0A495TE07-F1
#
_entry.id   AF-A0A495TE07-F1
#
_cell.length_a   1.000
_cell.length_b   1.000
_cell.length_c   1.000
_cell.angle_alpha   90.00
_cell.angle_beta   90.00
_cell.angle_gamma   90.00
#
_symmetry.space_group_name_H-M   'P 1'
#
loop_
_entity.id
_entity.type
_entity.pdbx_description
1 polymer ?
#
loop_
_entity_poly.entity_id
_entity_poly.type
_entity_poly.pdbx_seq_one_letter_code
_entity_poly.pdbx_strand_id
1 'polypeptide(L)'
;MSDESGPPHHGLLPERLRQAAKPGTLLLRLATTRSREGPLDGAWWPRSRDVGAELPGLVRALTEHLGPVVSVGLDADAWDEVPPRLVIDGRSVHIDRYPVGDDTVIVTRGDRDHFSLLVVPPQAAQEAALAAMARAVEAGGTGSARQILVSTGAGSEPPVEAV
;
A
#
# COMPACT_ATOMS: atom_id res chain seq x y z
N MET A 1 -41.20 -9.21 11.23
CA MET A 1 -40.26 -10.34 11.38
C MET A 1 -40.06 -10.89 9.97
N SER A 2 -38.97 -10.63 9.26
CA SER A 2 -37.62 -10.30 9.68
C SER A 2 -37.03 -9.30 8.68
N ASP A 3 -36.49 -8.20 9.19
CA ASP A 3 -35.66 -7.28 8.44
C ASP A 3 -34.29 -7.96 8.32
N GLU A 4 -33.92 -8.38 7.11
CA GLU A 4 -32.66 -9.04 6.80
C GLU A 4 -31.54 -7.99 6.81
N SER A 5 -31.19 -7.53 8.01
CA SER A 5 -29.97 -6.77 8.25
C SER A 5 -28.78 -7.72 8.13
N GLY A 6 -28.37 -8.01 6.89
CA GLY A 6 -27.07 -8.59 6.60
C GLY A 6 -25.96 -7.68 7.16
N PRO A 7 -24.80 -8.22 7.57
CA PRO A 7 -23.71 -7.39 8.07
C PRO A 7 -23.35 -6.34 7.00
N PRO A 8 -22.92 -5.12 7.38
CA PRO A 8 -22.43 -4.16 6.40
C PRO A 8 -21.36 -4.86 5.57
N HIS A 9 -21.59 -4.95 4.27
CA HIS A 9 -20.62 -5.43 3.30
C HIS A 9 -19.49 -4.40 3.28
N HIS A 10 -18.57 -4.51 4.24
CA HIS A 10 -17.35 -3.71 4.32
C HIS A 10 -16.64 -3.80 2.98
N GLY A 11 -16.25 -2.65 2.45
CA GLY A 11 -16.06 -2.39 1.02
C GLY A 11 -15.34 -3.52 0.29
N LEU A 12 -16.10 -4.36 -0.41
CA LEU A 12 -15.51 -5.28 -1.37
C LEU A 12 -15.05 -4.45 -2.56
N LEU A 13 -13.77 -4.59 -2.92
CA LEU A 13 -13.28 -4.07 -4.20
C LEU A 13 -14.21 -4.57 -5.32
N PRO A 14 -14.55 -3.71 -6.29
CA PRO A 14 -15.28 -4.13 -7.49
C PRO A 14 -14.72 -5.43 -8.05
N GLU A 15 -15.59 -6.36 -8.47
CA GLU A 15 -15.19 -7.70 -8.99
C GLU A 15 -14.08 -7.62 -10.03
N ARG A 16 -14.07 -6.58 -10.86
CA ARG A 16 -13.01 -6.34 -11.85
C ARG A 16 -11.63 -6.07 -11.23
N LEU A 17 -11.58 -5.33 -10.12
CA LEU A 17 -10.34 -5.12 -9.38
C LEU A 17 -9.89 -6.42 -8.71
N ARG A 18 -10.81 -7.26 -8.23
CA ARG A 18 -10.50 -8.59 -7.70
C ARG A 18 -9.92 -9.53 -8.76
N GLN A 19 -10.52 -9.56 -9.96
CA GLN A 19 -10.03 -10.38 -11.08
C GLN A 19 -8.72 -9.87 -11.70
N ALA A 20 -8.50 -8.55 -11.68
CA ALA A 20 -7.28 -7.93 -12.20
C ALA A 20 -6.15 -7.87 -11.16
N ALA A 21 -6.44 -8.05 -9.87
CA ALA A 21 -5.45 -7.94 -8.81
C ALA A 21 -4.43 -9.07 -8.91
N LYS A 22 -3.21 -8.65 -9.21
CA LYS A 22 -2.03 -9.49 -9.20
C LYS A 22 -0.96 -8.72 -8.44
N PRO A 23 0.11 -9.39 -7.99
CA PRO A 23 1.28 -8.66 -7.56
C PRO A 23 1.68 -7.64 -8.65
N GLY A 24 1.96 -6.41 -8.23
CA GLY A 24 2.12 -5.19 -9.03
C GLY A 24 0.88 -4.32 -9.15
N THR A 25 -0.25 -4.67 -8.51
CA THR A 25 -1.45 -3.81 -8.49
C THR A 25 -1.27 -2.65 -7.52
N LEU A 26 -1.53 -1.44 -8.00
CA LEU A 26 -1.65 -0.22 -7.21
C LEU A 26 -3.11 0.20 -7.16
N LEU A 27 -3.59 0.46 -5.95
CA LEU A 27 -4.93 0.97 -5.72
C LEU A 27 -4.80 2.30 -4.98
N LEU A 28 -5.26 3.36 -5.62
CA LEU A 28 -5.08 4.72 -5.13
C LEU A 28 -6.44 5.37 -4.90
N ARG A 29 -6.61 5.96 -3.72
CA ARG A 29 -7.72 6.86 -3.42
C ARG A 29 -7.21 8.29 -3.51
N LEU A 30 -7.79 9.07 -4.41
CA LEU A 30 -7.41 10.47 -4.63
C LEU A 30 -7.96 11.42 -3.55
N ALA A 31 -7.86 11.04 -2.28
CA ALA A 31 -8.26 11.88 -1.16
C ALA A 31 -7.00 12.26 -0.39
N THR A 32 -6.36 13.37 -0.74
CA THR A 32 -5.12 13.84 -0.09
C THR A 32 -5.33 14.01 1.40
N THR A 33 -4.74 13.13 2.21
CA THR A 33 -4.69 13.32 3.66
C THR A 33 -3.50 14.19 4.04
N ARG A 34 -3.73 15.25 4.82
CA ARG A 34 -2.65 16.11 5.36
C ARG A 34 -2.03 15.55 6.65
N SER A 35 -2.51 14.41 7.14
CA SER A 35 -2.09 13.84 8.43
C SER A 35 -1.69 12.37 8.25
N ARG A 36 -0.55 11.97 8.83
CA ARG A 36 -0.11 10.58 8.93
C ARG A 36 -1.01 9.70 9.79
N GLU A 37 -1.85 10.32 10.63
CA GLU A 37 -2.83 9.62 11.49
C GLU A 37 -4.21 9.48 10.81
N GLY A 38 -4.34 9.92 9.55
CA GLY A 38 -5.57 9.83 8.76
C GLY A 38 -5.71 8.49 8.00
N PRO A 39 -6.85 8.28 7.33
CA PRO A 39 -7.05 7.11 6.46
C PRO A 39 -5.97 7.06 5.38
N LEU A 40 -5.46 5.85 5.08
CA LEU A 40 -4.46 5.66 4.04
C LEU A 40 -4.97 6.17 2.68
N ASP A 41 -4.10 6.82 1.92
CA ASP A 41 -4.42 7.36 0.59
C ASP A 41 -4.45 6.25 -0.46
N GLY A 42 -3.97 5.04 -0.14
CA GLY A 42 -3.99 3.92 -1.07
C GLY A 42 -3.36 2.65 -0.49
N ALA A 43 -3.27 1.65 -1.37
CA ALA A 43 -2.57 0.41 -1.11
C ALA A 43 -1.83 -0.05 -2.36
N TRP A 44 -0.69 -0.67 -2.15
CA TRP A 44 0.16 -1.20 -3.17
C TRP A 44 0.55 -2.63 -2.83
N TRP A 45 0.35 -3.53 -3.78
CA TRP A 45 0.81 -4.90 -3.68
C TRP A 45 1.98 -5.10 -4.64
N PRO A 46 3.25 -5.00 -4.20
CA PRO A 46 4.41 -5.25 -5.05
C PRO A 46 4.51 -6.69 -5.53
N ARG A 47 5.29 -6.95 -6.60
CA ARG A 47 5.60 -8.33 -7.06
C ARG A 47 6.74 -8.96 -6.28
N SER A 48 7.64 -8.14 -5.77
CA SER A 48 8.88 -8.55 -5.11
C SER A 48 9.27 -7.52 -4.04
N ARG A 49 10.29 -7.85 -3.23
CA ARG A 49 10.92 -6.92 -2.27
C ARG A 49 12.14 -6.20 -2.86
N ASP A 50 12.29 -6.24 -4.18
CA ASP A 50 13.34 -5.54 -4.92
C ASP A 50 12.87 -4.12 -5.27
N VAL A 51 13.42 -3.14 -4.56
CA VAL A 51 13.11 -1.72 -4.76
C VAL A 51 13.40 -1.29 -6.20
N GLY A 52 14.47 -1.79 -6.82
CA GLY A 52 14.89 -1.42 -8.16
C GLY A 52 13.95 -1.94 -9.25
N ALA A 53 13.32 -3.09 -9.03
CA ALA A 53 12.33 -3.65 -9.94
C ALA A 53 10.93 -3.02 -9.76
N GLU A 54 10.57 -2.67 -8.52
CA GLU A 54 9.20 -2.27 -8.16
C GLU A 54 8.97 -0.75 -8.25
N LEU A 55 9.91 0.06 -7.75
CA LEU A 55 9.73 1.53 -7.67
C LEU A 55 9.57 2.21 -9.03
N PRO A 56 10.30 1.83 -10.10
CA PRO A 56 10.10 2.45 -11.40
C PRO A 56 8.65 2.33 -11.89
N GLY A 57 8.03 1.16 -11.71
CA GLY A 57 6.64 0.93 -12.08
C GLY A 57 5.66 1.75 -11.23
N LEU A 58 5.88 1.77 -9.92
CA LEU A 58 5.07 2.53 -8.97
C LEU A 58 5.14 4.04 -9.26
N VAL A 59 6.35 4.60 -9.35
CA VAL A 59 6.58 6.03 -9.60
C VAL A 59 6.01 6.47 -10.93
N ARG A 60 6.10 5.63 -11.98
CA ARG A 60 5.50 5.95 -13.27
C ARG A 60 3.98 6.05 -13.18
N ALA A 61 3.33 5.06 -12.56
CA ALA A 61 1.87 5.07 -12.36
C ALA A 61 1.42 6.27 -11.50
N LEU A 62 2.15 6.57 -10.42
CA LEU A 62 1.89 7.74 -9.59
C LEU A 62 2.13 9.04 -10.36
N THR A 63 3.17 9.11 -11.20
CA THR A 63 3.45 10.30 -12.00
C THR A 63 2.38 10.56 -13.05
N GLU A 64 1.79 9.52 -13.63
CA GLU A 64 0.69 9.63 -14.58
C GLU A 64 -0.61 10.13 -13.92
N HIS A 65 -0.89 9.71 -12.68
CA HIS A 65 -2.15 10.05 -11.99
C HIS A 65 -2.07 11.28 -11.07
N LEU A 66 -0.96 11.43 -10.34
CA LEU A 66 -0.73 12.49 -9.36
C LEU A 66 0.20 13.59 -9.89
N GLY A 67 1.08 13.28 -10.84
CA GLY A 67 2.14 14.18 -11.31
C GLY A 67 3.50 13.91 -10.64
N PRO A 68 4.50 14.78 -10.86
CA PRO A 68 5.90 14.47 -10.54
C PRO A 68 6.15 14.09 -9.07
N VAL A 69 6.62 12.86 -8.84
CA VAL A 69 7.08 12.37 -7.53
C VAL A 69 8.51 12.84 -7.27
N VAL A 70 8.78 13.38 -6.08
CA VAL A 70 10.11 13.88 -5.68
C VAL A 70 10.84 12.93 -4.75
N SER A 71 10.12 12.30 -3.81
CA SER A 71 10.69 11.28 -2.92
C SER A 71 9.68 10.20 -2.58
N VAL A 72 10.21 9.04 -2.22
CA VAL A 72 9.46 7.88 -1.76
C VAL A 72 10.10 7.38 -0.46
N GLY A 73 9.37 7.51 0.64
CA GLY A 73 9.69 6.89 1.92
C GLY A 73 9.26 5.42 1.93
N LEU A 74 10.17 4.53 2.27
CA LEU A 74 9.93 3.09 2.37
C LEU A 74 10.29 2.59 3.78
N ASP A 75 9.49 1.65 4.29
CA ASP A 75 9.83 0.89 5.48
C ASP A 75 11.01 -0.04 5.21
N ALA A 76 12.18 0.23 5.80
CA ALA A 76 13.41 -0.48 5.46
C ALA A 76 13.35 -2.00 5.75
N ASP A 77 12.49 -2.42 6.68
CA ASP A 77 12.33 -3.83 7.07
C ASP A 77 11.47 -4.62 6.07
N ALA A 78 10.69 -3.94 5.23
CA ALA A 78 9.81 -4.55 4.24
C ALA A 78 10.52 -4.84 2.89
N TRP A 79 11.75 -4.36 2.69
CA TRP A 79 12.49 -4.38 1.41
C TRP A 79 13.89 -4.98 1.57
N ASP A 80 14.38 -5.70 0.55
CA ASP A 80 15.66 -6.42 0.61
C ASP A 80 16.87 -5.46 0.58
N GLU A 81 16.86 -4.52 -0.37
CA GLU A 81 17.87 -3.47 -0.49
C GLU A 81 17.19 -2.17 -0.91
N VAL A 82 17.39 -1.12 -0.11
CA VAL A 82 16.84 0.21 -0.39
C VAL A 82 17.98 1.17 -0.76
N PRO A 83 18.23 1.42 -2.06
CA PRO A 83 19.21 2.42 -2.48
C PRO A 83 18.75 3.83 -2.04
N PRO A 84 19.66 4.77 -1.77
CA PRO A 84 19.29 6.12 -1.30
C PRO A 84 18.63 6.98 -2.39
N ARG A 85 18.76 6.58 -3.67
CA ARG A 85 18.26 7.33 -4.82
C ARG A 85 18.08 6.40 -6.00
N LEU A 86 17.06 6.64 -6.81
CA LEU A 86 16.83 5.92 -8.06
C LEU A 86 16.52 6.89 -9.19
N VAL A 87 17.01 6.59 -10.40
CA VAL A 87 16.70 7.38 -11.60
C VAL A 87 15.59 6.69 -12.36
N ILE A 88 14.42 7.33 -12.42
CA ILE A 88 13.21 6.82 -13.05
C ILE A 88 12.81 7.80 -14.15
N ASP A 89 12.72 7.35 -15.39
CA ASP A 89 12.39 8.19 -16.56
C ASP A 89 13.25 9.47 -16.66
N GLY A 90 14.54 9.35 -16.32
CA GLY A 90 15.51 10.46 -16.33
C GLY A 90 15.36 11.43 -15.15
N ARG A 91 14.49 11.14 -14.17
CA ARG A 91 14.31 11.93 -12.95
C ARG A 91 14.89 11.21 -11.74
N SER A 92 15.64 11.95 -10.94
CA SER A 92 16.18 11.44 -9.69
C SER A 92 15.11 11.48 -8.60
N VAL A 93 14.62 10.31 -8.20
CA VAL A 93 13.71 10.14 -7.06
C VAL A 93 14.53 9.79 -5.82
N HIS A 94 14.34 10.54 -4.76
CA HIS A 94 14.97 10.25 -3.47
C HIS A 94 14.23 9.12 -2.79
N ILE A 95 14.96 8.20 -2.18
CA ILE A 95 14.35 7.12 -1.41
C ILE A 95 14.74 7.29 0.05
N ASP A 96 13.75 7.60 0.86
CA ASP A 96 13.92 7.80 2.29
C ASP A 96 13.66 6.47 3.01
N ARG A 97 14.61 6.02 3.83
CA ARG A 97 14.48 4.78 4.59
C ARG A 97 14.00 5.10 5.99
N TYR A 98 12.92 4.47 6.41
CA TYR A 98 12.43 4.59 7.78
C TYR A 98 12.25 3.18 8.36
N PRO A 99 12.96 2.78 9.43
CA PRO A 99 12.77 1.48 10.05
C PRO A 99 11.60 1.56 11.05
N VAL A 100 10.38 1.61 10.54
CA VAL A 100 9.17 1.77 11.38
C VAL A 100 8.44 0.45 11.55
N GLY A 101 8.63 -0.52 10.65
CA GLY A 101 8.00 -1.84 10.72
C GLY A 101 6.47 -1.78 10.59
N ASP A 102 5.98 -0.82 9.81
CA ASP A 102 4.56 -0.52 9.62
C ASP A 102 4.03 -0.89 8.23
N ASP A 103 4.90 -1.43 7.35
CA ASP A 103 4.56 -1.81 5.98
C ASP A 103 3.89 -0.65 5.21
N THR A 104 4.41 0.58 5.38
CA THR A 104 3.92 1.76 4.65
C THR A 104 4.92 2.30 3.64
N VAL A 105 4.39 2.89 2.57
CA VAL A 105 5.12 3.74 1.63
C VAL A 105 4.57 5.15 1.73
N ILE A 106 5.45 6.14 1.84
CA ILE A 106 5.07 7.55 1.82
C ILE A 106 5.59 8.16 0.53
N VAL A 107 4.68 8.62 -0.33
CA VAL A 107 5.05 9.28 -1.58
C VAL A 107 4.93 10.78 -1.37
N THR A 108 6.02 11.51 -1.60
CA THR A 108 6.01 12.97 -1.59
C THR A 108 5.99 13.51 -3.01
N ARG A 109 5.05 14.42 -3.24
CA ARG A 109 4.88 15.16 -4.49
C ARG A 109 5.08 16.65 -4.19
N GLY A 110 6.02 17.27 -4.91
CA GLY A 110 6.36 18.68 -4.67
C GLY A 110 6.84 18.93 -3.24
N ASP A 111 6.46 20.06 -2.66
CA ASP A 111 6.92 20.50 -1.32
C ASP A 111 5.94 20.17 -0.19
N ARG A 112 4.68 19.79 -0.48
CA ARG A 112 3.62 19.70 0.55
C ARG A 112 2.67 18.52 0.43
N ASP A 113 2.58 17.86 -0.72
CA ASP A 113 1.63 16.75 -0.89
C ASP A 113 2.31 15.44 -0.52
N HIS A 114 1.77 14.74 0.49
CA HIS A 114 2.23 13.43 0.92
C HIS A 114 1.08 12.44 0.77
N PHE A 115 1.38 11.24 0.31
CA PHE A 115 0.43 10.14 0.16
C PHE A 115 0.95 8.93 0.90
N SER A 116 0.18 8.43 1.87
CA SER A 116 0.51 7.24 2.64
C SER A 116 -0.18 6.03 2.01
N LEU A 117 0.61 5.06 1.57
CA LEU A 117 0.15 3.85 0.91
C LEU A 117 0.46 2.65 1.81
N LEU A 118 -0.51 1.75 1.96
CA LEU A 118 -0.28 0.43 2.54
C LEU A 118 0.57 -0.42 1.59
N VAL A 119 1.59 -1.12 2.09
CA VAL A 119 2.32 -2.15 1.34
C VAL A 119 1.80 -3.51 1.75
N VAL A 120 1.29 -4.27 0.78
CA VAL A 120 0.94 -5.66 1.01
C VAL A 120 2.18 -6.53 0.75
N PRO A 121 2.58 -7.41 1.67
CA PRO A 121 3.67 -8.34 1.41
C PRO A 121 3.45 -9.13 0.11
N PRO A 122 4.48 -9.28 -0.75
CA PRO A 122 4.31 -9.98 -2.04
C PRO A 122 3.95 -11.46 -1.86
N GLN A 123 4.24 -12.05 -0.70
CA GLN A 123 3.88 -13.42 -0.33
C GLN A 123 2.43 -13.58 0.15
N ALA A 124 1.70 -12.49 0.38
CA ALA A 124 0.32 -12.54 0.87
C ALA A 124 -0.59 -13.28 -0.13
N ALA A 125 -1.52 -14.07 0.39
CA ALA A 125 -2.55 -14.72 -0.43
C ALA A 125 -3.41 -13.65 -1.13
N GLN A 126 -3.86 -13.92 -2.36
CA GLN A 126 -4.60 -12.95 -3.17
C GLN A 126 -5.83 -12.38 -2.45
N GLU A 127 -6.61 -13.24 -1.78
CA GLU A 127 -7.79 -12.82 -1.00
C GLU A 127 -7.42 -11.90 0.16
N ALA A 128 -6.37 -12.22 0.91
CA ALA A 128 -5.87 -11.40 2.01
C ALA A 128 -5.33 -10.05 1.51
N ALA A 129 -4.56 -10.06 0.41
CA ALA A 129 -4.06 -8.86 -0.25
C ALA A 129 -5.20 -7.94 -0.69
N LEU A 130 -6.21 -8.50 -1.36
CA LEU A 130 -7.40 -7.77 -1.77
C LEU A 130 -8.16 -7.16 -0.60
N ALA A 131 -8.36 -7.93 0.47
CA ALA A 131 -9.01 -7.45 1.68
C ALA A 131 -8.21 -6.30 2.32
N ALA A 132 -6.88 -6.42 2.41
CA ALA A 132 -6.01 -5.36 2.92
C ALA A 132 -6.09 -4.09 2.07
N MET A 133 -5.99 -4.23 0.74
CA MET A 133 -6.09 -3.11 -0.19
C MET A 133 -7.45 -2.42 -0.11
N ALA A 134 -8.53 -3.20 0.04
CA ALA A 134 -9.89 -2.66 0.17
C ALA A 134 -10.06 -1.85 1.46
N ARG A 135 -9.58 -2.39 2.59
CA ARG A 135 -9.63 -1.72 3.89
C ARG A 135 -8.79 -0.45 3.93
N ALA A 136 -7.65 -0.43 3.25
CA ALA A 136 -6.78 0.74 3.19
C ALA A 136 -7.46 1.96 2.56
N VAL A 137 -8.31 1.76 1.55
CA VAL A 137 -9.03 2.85 0.88
C VAL A 137 -10.44 3.10 1.40
N GLU A 138 -10.88 2.36 2.41
CA GLU A 138 -12.20 2.51 2.98
C GLU A 138 -12.34 3.90 3.63
N ALA A 139 -13.34 4.67 3.18
CA ALA A 139 -13.56 6.01 3.67
C ALA A 139 -13.98 5.97 5.16
N GLY A 140 -13.13 6.50 6.03
CA GLY A 140 -13.37 6.53 7.49
C GLY A 140 -12.59 5.47 8.29
N GLY A 141 -11.73 4.67 7.64
CA GLY A 141 -10.81 3.79 8.34
C GLY A 141 -9.80 4.57 9.18
N THR A 142 -9.66 4.22 10.45
CA THR A 142 -8.66 4.77 11.39
C THR A 142 -7.52 3.79 11.68
N GLY A 143 -7.47 2.66 10.95
CA GLY A 143 -6.48 1.61 11.17
C GLY A 143 -5.15 1.93 10.50
N SER A 144 -4.04 1.72 11.21
CA SER A 144 -2.71 1.74 10.60
C SER A 144 -2.54 0.58 9.61
N ALA A 145 -1.58 0.70 8.68
CA ALA A 145 -1.34 -0.34 7.68
C ALA A 145 -1.07 -1.72 8.32
N ARG A 146 -0.26 -1.76 9.38
CA ARG A 146 -0.04 -2.94 10.20
C ARG A 146 -1.34 -3.56 10.73
N GLN A 147 -2.25 -2.77 11.29
CA GLN A 147 -3.54 -3.30 11.80
C GLN A 147 -4.40 -3.87 10.68
N ILE A 148 -4.40 -3.22 9.51
CA ILE A 148 -5.10 -3.72 8.33
C ILE A 148 -4.50 -5.05 7.89
N LEU A 149 -3.18 -5.19 7.80
CA LEU A 149 -2.52 -6.43 7.42
C LEU A 149 -2.79 -7.58 8.41
N VAL A 150 -2.73 -7.31 9.72
CA VAL A 150 -3.03 -8.31 10.76
C VAL A 150 -4.50 -8.73 10.69
N SER A 151 -5.44 -7.78 10.59
CA SER A 151 -6.88 -8.10 10.56
C SER A 151 -7.33 -8.84 9.29
N THR A 152 -6.58 -8.72 8.20
CA THR A 152 -6.89 -9.35 6.91
C THR A 152 -6.08 -10.62 6.65
N GLY A 153 -5.15 -10.98 7.55
CA GLY A 153 -4.23 -12.10 7.36
C GLY A 153 -3.22 -11.89 6.23
N ALA A 154 -3.03 -10.64 5.78
CA ALA A 154 -2.03 -10.28 4.77
C ALA A 154 -0.65 -10.01 5.38
N GLY A 155 -0.57 -9.90 6.71
CA GLY A 155 0.70 -9.79 7.42
C GLY A 155 1.55 -11.04 7.25
N SER A 156 2.87 -10.87 7.31
CA SER A 156 3.80 -11.99 7.42
C SER A 156 3.70 -12.55 8.85
N GLU A 157 2.69 -13.38 9.15
CA GLU A 157 2.77 -14.25 10.33
C GLU A 157 3.66 -15.45 9.99
N PRO A 158 4.69 -15.78 10.79
CA PRO A 158 5.21 -17.13 10.80
C PRO A 158 4.06 -18.04 11.26
N PRO A 159 3.90 -19.24 10.69
CA PRO A 159 2.90 -20.18 11.19
C PRO A 159 3.21 -20.40 12.67
N VAL A 160 2.24 -20.10 13.54
CA VAL A 160 2.32 -20.51 14.94
C VAL A 160 2.21 -22.03 14.91
N GLU A 161 3.34 -22.72 14.98
CA GLU A 161 3.38 -24.16 15.14
C GLU A 161 2.75 -24.47 16.51
N ALA A 162 1.59 -25.12 16.47
CA ALA A 162 0.91 -25.59 17.66
C ALA A 162 1.80 -26.60 18.40
N VAL A 163 2.00 -26.36 19.69
CA VAL A 163 2.66 -27.28 20.65
C VAL A 163 1.74 -28.39 21.10
#